data_AF-A0A7C4CA07-F1
#
_entry.id   AF-A0A7C4CA07-F1
#
_cell.length_a   1.000
_cell.length_b   1.000
_cell.length_c   1.000
_cell.angle_alpha   90.00
_cell.angle_beta   90.00
_cell.angle_gamma   90.00
#
_symmetry.space_group_name_H-M   'P 1'
#
loop_
_entity.id
_entity.type
_entity.pdbx_description
1 polymer ?
#
loop_
_entity_poly.entity_id
_entity_poly.type
_entity_poly.pdbx_seq_one_letter_code
_entity_poly.pdbx_strand_id
1 'polypeptide(L)'
;LGAATCSLTSILGRRLGGPRVGLLAGLITAAYGPLIAYEAEPLGTGWATFWAVVLLLLFTRPPTGRRAAALGACGALAVLTRAEFLPFLVIAAAAQLAALTRRGERGAAARAGAAGAAGFLAVTLPVAVLNTRVTGHFGFLPYAGGINLYVGNHPDRTLVATAVGDDWKRIRRLPLAAGLTAPYDAQRYFYHQTRTYIAGDPLGFLARLGDKALQFVSSREIPRDVDVYELRRWSWIQRLLTWKVGGFGFPFGVLLPLAAVGLVAQRRCRPTPLWLFLTGYPLAVVLVFVAGRFRVPVVPVLAIAAAAGAIVLWQAWRERRWRRLAGAVAGGVLVAVLATVPGPFPLERDELRTATRLNLALGRTYAARGQVGLAQACFERDLAEHPDSARAHAELGLLLARQGRLDDALAHYAAALRLDPESAPTQFNCALALAEAGRLPEALPHFAAAVRLEPYVARYHAWYGRALAAVGRPAEARAAFERALALEPAEPEARRGLARLAGSSGDGR
;
A
#
# COMPACT_ATOMS: atom_id res chain seq x y z
N LEU A 1 -16.49 -11.79 -5.85
CA LEU A 1 -15.39 -12.04 -6.80
C LEU A 1 -14.56 -13.27 -6.40
N GLY A 2 -14.21 -13.39 -5.12
CA GLY A 2 -13.45 -14.53 -4.58
C GLY A 2 -13.96 -15.93 -4.94
N ALA A 3 -15.27 -16.16 -4.98
CA ALA A 3 -15.83 -17.44 -5.42
C ALA A 3 -15.45 -17.81 -6.88
N ALA A 4 -15.45 -16.82 -7.78
CA ALA A 4 -15.00 -17.00 -9.16
C ALA A 4 -13.49 -17.31 -9.20
N THR A 5 -12.68 -16.60 -8.40
CA THR A 5 -11.24 -16.88 -8.26
C THR A 5 -10.98 -18.32 -7.79
N CYS A 6 -11.72 -18.81 -6.80
CA CYS A 6 -11.59 -20.19 -6.31
C CYS A 6 -11.93 -21.22 -7.41
N SER A 7 -13.05 -21.01 -8.11
CA SER A 7 -13.48 -21.87 -9.23
C SER A 7 -12.47 -21.88 -10.38
N LEU A 8 -11.97 -20.71 -10.79
CA LEU A 8 -10.95 -20.60 -11.83
C LEU A 8 -9.62 -21.22 -11.39
N THR A 9 -9.26 -21.12 -10.11
CA THR A 9 -8.09 -21.79 -9.56
C THR A 9 -8.23 -23.31 -9.65
N SER A 10 -9.42 -23.84 -9.34
CA SER A 10 -9.72 -25.26 -9.51
C SER A 10 -9.63 -25.72 -10.96
N ILE A 11 -10.17 -24.92 -11.89
CA ILE A 11 -10.08 -25.20 -13.34
C ILE A 11 -8.61 -25.19 -13.81
N LEU A 12 -7.83 -24.19 -13.40
CA LEU A 12 -6.41 -24.11 -13.75
C LEU A 12 -5.63 -25.27 -13.15
N GLY A 13 -5.85 -25.59 -11.87
CA GLY A 13 -5.23 -26.72 -11.19
C GLY A 13 -5.57 -28.06 -11.84
N ARG A 14 -6.83 -28.25 -12.28
CA ARG A 14 -7.26 -29.43 -13.03
C ARG A 14 -6.50 -29.59 -14.34
N ARG A 15 -6.27 -28.49 -15.06
CA ARG A 15 -5.49 -28.51 -16.32
C ARG A 15 -4.02 -28.84 -16.09
N LEU A 16 -3.45 -28.37 -14.97
CA LEU A 16 -2.01 -28.49 -14.71
C LEU A 16 -1.61 -29.76 -13.97
N GLY A 17 -2.50 -30.34 -13.17
CA GLY A 17 -2.19 -31.48 -12.30
C GLY A 17 -3.33 -32.48 -12.13
N GLY A 18 -4.39 -32.39 -12.92
CA GLY A 18 -5.53 -33.32 -12.88
C GLY A 18 -6.60 -32.98 -11.83
N PRO A 19 -7.72 -33.73 -11.81
CA PRO A 19 -8.92 -33.37 -11.05
C PRO A 19 -8.69 -33.18 -9.55
N ARG A 20 -7.86 -34.03 -8.93
CA ARG A 20 -7.55 -33.95 -7.50
C ARG A 20 -6.77 -32.68 -7.14
N VAL A 21 -5.78 -32.31 -7.96
CA VAL A 21 -5.02 -31.06 -7.80
C VAL A 21 -5.95 -29.86 -7.96
N GLY A 22 -6.83 -29.88 -8.96
CA GLY A 22 -7.83 -28.82 -9.16
C GLY A 22 -8.73 -28.61 -7.94
N LEU A 23 -9.41 -29.67 -7.49
CA LEU A 23 -10.30 -29.59 -6.33
C LEU A 23 -9.57 -29.08 -5.09
N LEU A 24 -8.43 -29.67 -4.75
CA LEU A 24 -7.66 -29.28 -3.57
C LEU A 24 -7.13 -27.84 -3.68
N ALA A 25 -6.67 -27.41 -4.86
CA ALA A 25 -6.22 -26.03 -5.05
C ALA A 25 -7.34 -25.01 -4.88
N GLY A 26 -8.55 -25.31 -5.39
CA GLY A 26 -9.73 -24.46 -5.17
C GLY A 26 -10.09 -24.34 -3.69
N LEU A 27 -10.04 -25.46 -2.94
CA LEU A 27 -10.30 -25.49 -1.50
C LEU A 27 -9.23 -24.73 -0.69
N ILE A 28 -7.94 -24.91 -1.02
CA ILE A 28 -6.84 -24.16 -0.38
C ILE A 28 -7.05 -22.66 -0.58
N THR A 29 -7.38 -22.22 -1.80
CA THR A 29 -7.65 -20.80 -2.09
C THR A 29 -8.88 -20.30 -1.34
N ALA A 30 -9.95 -21.10 -1.26
CA ALA A 30 -11.17 -20.74 -0.52
C ALA A 30 -10.94 -20.62 1.00
N ALA A 31 -10.03 -21.42 1.55
CA ALA A 31 -9.66 -21.40 2.96
C ALA A 31 -8.49 -20.45 3.28
N TYR A 32 -7.98 -19.70 2.30
CA TYR A 32 -6.86 -18.79 2.53
C TYR A 32 -7.34 -17.51 3.23
N GLY A 33 -7.25 -17.48 4.56
CA GLY A 33 -7.78 -16.42 5.42
C GLY A 33 -7.47 -14.97 4.98
N PRO A 34 -6.22 -14.62 4.61
CA PRO A 34 -5.90 -13.29 4.12
C PRO A 34 -6.62 -12.92 2.81
N LEU A 35 -6.90 -13.88 1.93
CA LEU A 35 -7.66 -13.61 0.70
C LEU A 35 -9.11 -13.27 1.02
N ILE A 36 -9.71 -13.96 2.01
CA ILE A 36 -11.05 -13.63 2.52
C ILE A 36 -11.07 -12.21 3.11
N ALA A 37 -10.03 -11.85 3.89
CA ALA A 37 -9.90 -10.51 4.46
C ALA A 37 -9.82 -9.42 3.38
N TYR A 38 -8.95 -9.60 2.38
CA TYR A 38 -8.76 -8.61 1.32
C TYR A 38 -9.93 -8.53 0.32
N GLU A 39 -10.76 -9.57 0.19
CA GLU A 39 -12.01 -9.49 -0.58
C GLU A 39 -13.09 -8.65 0.13
N ALA A 40 -13.02 -8.54 1.46
CA ALA A 40 -13.91 -7.66 2.22
C ALA A 40 -13.46 -6.19 2.17
N GLU A 41 -12.24 -5.90 1.72
CA GLU A 41 -11.75 -4.54 1.53
C GLU A 41 -12.16 -3.99 0.15
N PRO A 42 -12.62 -2.73 0.04
CA PRO A 42 -12.95 -2.09 -1.23
C PRO A 42 -11.69 -1.68 -2.00
N LEU A 43 -10.77 -2.62 -2.23
CA LEU A 43 -9.48 -2.42 -2.90
C LEU A 43 -9.33 -3.36 -4.11
N GLY A 44 -8.36 -3.05 -4.97
CA GLY A 44 -8.07 -3.83 -6.17
C GLY A 44 -7.46 -5.23 -5.93
N THR A 45 -7.27 -5.67 -4.68
CA THR A 45 -6.57 -6.94 -4.35
C THR A 45 -7.31 -8.18 -4.84
N GLY A 46 -8.64 -8.24 -4.62
CA GLY A 46 -9.48 -9.32 -5.14
C GLY A 46 -9.43 -9.41 -6.67
N TRP A 47 -9.53 -8.25 -7.33
CA TRP A 47 -9.40 -8.11 -8.79
C TRP A 47 -8.04 -8.54 -9.30
N ALA A 48 -6.95 -8.12 -8.67
CA ALA A 48 -5.60 -8.53 -9.04
C ALA A 48 -5.44 -10.06 -8.96
N THR A 49 -5.97 -10.68 -7.89
CA THR A 49 -5.93 -12.13 -7.71
C THR A 49 -6.75 -12.87 -8.76
N PHE A 50 -7.95 -12.35 -9.07
CA PHE A 50 -8.78 -12.86 -10.16
C PHE A 50 -8.06 -12.79 -11.51
N TRP A 51 -7.47 -11.64 -11.84
CA TRP A 51 -6.76 -11.44 -13.10
C TRP A 51 -5.52 -12.34 -13.24
N ALA A 52 -4.78 -12.58 -12.15
CA ALA A 52 -3.66 -13.52 -12.18
C ALA A 52 -4.06 -14.91 -12.69
N VAL A 53 -5.19 -15.45 -12.20
CA VAL A 53 -5.70 -16.77 -12.61
C VAL A 53 -6.25 -16.73 -14.04
N VAL A 54 -6.99 -15.69 -14.42
CA VAL A 54 -7.51 -15.51 -15.78
C VAL A 54 -6.37 -15.45 -16.81
N LEU A 55 -5.34 -14.65 -16.54
CA LEU A 55 -4.18 -14.53 -17.43
C LEU A 55 -3.47 -15.87 -17.61
N LEU A 56 -3.25 -16.62 -16.52
CA LEU A 56 -2.64 -17.94 -16.62
C LEU A 56 -3.52 -18.97 -17.37
N LEU A 57 -4.83 -18.90 -17.23
CA LEU A 57 -5.76 -19.73 -18.02
C LEU A 57 -5.73 -19.42 -19.52
N LEU A 58 -5.45 -18.17 -19.89
CA LEU A 58 -5.27 -17.75 -21.28
C LEU A 58 -3.88 -18.14 -21.80
N PHE A 59 -2.83 -17.89 -21.02
CA PHE A 59 -1.44 -18.20 -21.36
C PHE A 59 -1.14 -19.71 -21.46
N THR A 60 -1.91 -20.57 -20.79
CA THR A 60 -1.77 -22.03 -20.90
C THR A 60 -2.32 -22.60 -22.21
N ARG A 61 -2.84 -21.76 -23.11
CA ARG A 61 -3.33 -22.13 -24.43
C ARG A 61 -2.57 -21.39 -25.54
N PRO A 62 -2.51 -21.95 -26.75
CA PRO A 62 -1.90 -21.26 -27.88
C PRO A 62 -2.68 -19.96 -28.19
N PRO A 63 -1.97 -18.86 -28.49
CA PRO A 63 -2.59 -17.56 -28.73
C PRO A 63 -3.15 -17.49 -30.16
N THR A 64 -4.41 -17.87 -30.32
CA THR A 64 -5.17 -17.59 -31.56
C THR A 64 -5.58 -16.12 -31.58
N GLY A 65 -5.93 -15.54 -32.74
CA GLY A 65 -6.30 -14.11 -32.83
C GLY A 65 -7.32 -13.65 -31.77
N ARG A 66 -8.42 -14.38 -31.60
CA ARG A 66 -9.42 -14.08 -30.55
C ARG A 66 -8.88 -14.21 -29.12
N ARG A 67 -8.08 -15.25 -28.84
CA ARG A 67 -7.50 -15.47 -27.51
C ARG A 67 -6.42 -14.44 -27.20
N ALA A 68 -5.63 -14.06 -28.19
CA ALA A 68 -4.62 -13.04 -28.06
C ALA A 68 -5.27 -11.67 -27.78
N ALA A 69 -6.35 -11.32 -28.49
CA ALA A 69 -7.14 -10.13 -28.19
C ALA A 69 -7.73 -10.16 -26.76
N ALA A 70 -8.31 -11.29 -26.34
CA ALA A 70 -8.79 -11.47 -24.97
C ALA A 70 -7.65 -11.36 -23.93
N LEU A 71 -6.49 -11.94 -24.22
CA LEU A 71 -5.30 -11.84 -23.38
C LEU A 71 -4.80 -10.40 -23.27
N GLY A 72 -4.81 -9.65 -24.38
CA GLY A 72 -4.49 -8.22 -24.39
C GLY A 72 -5.45 -7.41 -23.54
N ALA A 73 -6.76 -7.60 -23.72
CA ALA A 73 -7.79 -6.88 -22.96
C ALA A 73 -7.77 -7.23 -21.47
N CYS A 74 -7.70 -8.52 -21.11
CA CYS A 74 -7.54 -8.94 -19.71
C CYS A 74 -6.21 -8.48 -19.12
N GLY A 75 -5.14 -8.46 -19.92
CA GLY A 75 -3.83 -7.95 -19.52
C GLY A 75 -3.87 -6.46 -19.21
N ALA A 76 -4.55 -5.67 -20.03
CA ALA A 76 -4.79 -4.26 -19.78
C ALA A 76 -5.58 -4.04 -18.48
N LEU A 77 -6.67 -4.77 -18.27
CA LEU A 77 -7.45 -4.69 -17.02
C LEU A 77 -6.62 -5.10 -15.80
N ALA A 78 -5.77 -6.13 -15.92
CA ALA A 78 -4.85 -6.54 -14.87
C ALA A 78 -3.84 -5.44 -14.54
N VAL A 79 -3.25 -4.81 -15.57
CA VAL A 79 -2.27 -3.72 -15.46
C VAL A 79 -2.90 -2.44 -14.89
N LEU A 80 -4.13 -2.11 -15.28
CA LEU A 80 -4.89 -0.98 -14.73
C LEU A 80 -5.29 -1.23 -13.26
N THR A 81 -5.57 -2.48 -12.90
CA THR A 81 -5.78 -2.87 -11.51
C THR A 81 -4.46 -2.78 -10.72
N ARG A 82 -3.36 -3.23 -11.34
CA ARG A 82 -2.03 -3.32 -10.76
C ARG A 82 -0.92 -3.35 -11.81
N ALA A 83 -0.08 -2.32 -11.82
CA ALA A 83 0.99 -2.18 -12.81
C ALA A 83 2.05 -3.29 -12.72
N GLU A 84 2.16 -3.98 -11.59
CA GLU A 84 3.13 -5.06 -11.34
C GLU A 84 2.91 -6.28 -12.25
N PHE A 85 1.74 -6.41 -12.89
CA PHE A 85 1.52 -7.43 -13.92
C PHE A 85 2.27 -7.17 -15.22
N LEU A 86 2.67 -5.92 -15.50
CA LEU A 86 3.20 -5.52 -16.80
C LEU A 86 4.49 -6.27 -17.18
N PRO A 87 5.51 -6.42 -16.30
CA PRO A 87 6.72 -7.18 -16.65
C PRO A 87 6.41 -8.63 -17.01
N PHE A 88 5.57 -9.31 -16.22
CA PHE A 88 5.13 -10.67 -16.53
C PHE A 88 4.40 -10.73 -17.88
N LEU A 89 3.44 -9.85 -18.12
CA LEU A 89 2.63 -9.84 -19.33
C LEU A 89 3.49 -9.71 -20.59
N VAL A 90 4.44 -8.76 -20.57
CA VAL A 90 5.36 -8.51 -21.69
C VAL A 90 6.26 -9.71 -21.94
N ILE A 91 6.91 -10.24 -20.90
CA ILE A 91 7.85 -11.36 -21.04
C ILE A 91 7.11 -12.63 -21.48
N ALA A 92 5.94 -12.92 -20.92
CA ALA A 92 5.15 -14.09 -21.27
C ALA A 92 4.58 -14.01 -22.70
N ALA A 93 4.11 -12.83 -23.13
CA ALA A 93 3.66 -12.62 -24.50
C ALA A 93 4.82 -12.79 -25.49
N ALA A 94 5.97 -12.17 -25.22
CA ALA A 94 7.17 -12.32 -26.05
C ALA A 94 7.61 -13.79 -26.16
N ALA A 95 7.61 -14.52 -25.05
CA ALA A 95 7.95 -15.94 -25.04
C ALA A 95 6.98 -16.79 -25.89
N GLN A 96 5.66 -16.51 -25.83
CA GLN A 96 4.68 -17.21 -26.67
C GLN A 96 4.86 -16.91 -28.16
N LEU A 97 5.07 -15.64 -28.52
CA LEU A 97 5.29 -15.23 -29.91
C LEU A 97 6.60 -15.82 -30.46
N ALA A 98 7.67 -15.81 -29.66
CA ALA A 98 8.93 -16.45 -30.03
C ALA A 98 8.77 -17.96 -30.24
N ALA A 99 7.96 -18.64 -29.41
CA ALA A 99 7.66 -20.06 -29.58
C ALA A 99 6.95 -20.36 -30.91
N LEU A 100 5.98 -19.54 -31.33
CA LEU A 100 5.32 -19.67 -32.64
C LEU A 100 6.31 -19.44 -33.79
N THR A 101 7.13 -18.40 -33.69
CA THR A 101 8.16 -18.10 -34.70
C THR A 101 9.16 -19.24 -34.87
N ARG A 102 9.59 -19.88 -33.76
CA ARG A 102 10.50 -21.04 -33.80
C ARG A 102 9.87 -22.29 -34.42
N ARG A 103 8.54 -22.39 -34.44
CA ARG A 103 7.79 -23.47 -35.12
C ARG A 103 7.56 -23.19 -36.61
N GLY A 104 8.09 -22.08 -37.14
CA GLY A 104 7.86 -21.65 -38.52
C GLY A 104 6.54 -20.88 -38.73
N GLU A 105 5.74 -20.66 -37.68
CA GLU A 105 4.41 -20.05 -37.77
C GLU A 105 4.44 -18.52 -37.68
N ARG A 106 5.33 -17.86 -38.46
CA ARG A 106 5.54 -16.39 -38.38
C ARG A 106 4.26 -15.58 -38.59
N GLY A 107 3.41 -15.98 -39.53
CA GLY A 107 2.12 -15.32 -39.78
C GLY A 107 1.13 -15.48 -38.62
N ALA A 108 1.15 -16.61 -37.92
CA ALA A 108 0.34 -16.81 -36.72
C ALA A 108 0.85 -15.94 -35.57
N ALA A 109 2.18 -15.85 -35.39
CA ALA A 109 2.80 -14.98 -34.40
C ALA A 109 2.44 -13.49 -34.65
N ALA A 110 2.54 -13.01 -35.90
CA ALA A 110 2.18 -11.64 -36.25
C ALA A 110 0.70 -11.35 -35.96
N ARG A 111 -0.22 -12.24 -36.37
CA ARG A 111 -1.66 -12.08 -36.09
C ARG A 111 -1.98 -12.10 -34.60
N ALA A 112 -1.35 -12.99 -33.85
CA ALA A 112 -1.50 -13.06 -32.40
C ALA A 112 -0.98 -11.79 -31.73
N GLY A 113 0.22 -11.32 -32.11
CA GLY A 113 0.81 -10.09 -31.60
C GLY A 113 -0.06 -8.87 -31.87
N ALA A 114 -0.51 -8.70 -33.12
CA ALA A 114 -1.39 -7.60 -33.52
C ALA A 114 -2.74 -7.64 -32.79
N ALA A 115 -3.38 -8.82 -32.69
CA ALA A 115 -4.63 -8.98 -31.98
C ALA A 115 -4.47 -8.71 -30.47
N GLY A 116 -3.38 -9.16 -29.86
CA GLY A 116 -3.06 -8.87 -28.46
C GLY A 116 -2.83 -7.39 -28.20
N ALA A 117 -2.06 -6.71 -29.06
CA ALA A 117 -1.86 -5.27 -28.97
C ALA A 117 -3.19 -4.51 -29.14
N ALA A 118 -4.02 -4.90 -30.11
CA ALA A 118 -5.34 -4.29 -30.33
C ALA A 118 -6.26 -4.47 -29.11
N GLY A 119 -6.30 -5.67 -28.52
CA GLY A 119 -7.09 -5.93 -27.32
C GLY A 119 -6.61 -5.12 -26.11
N PHE A 120 -5.30 -4.98 -25.93
CA PHE A 120 -4.73 -4.15 -24.87
C PHE A 120 -5.07 -2.67 -25.07
N LEU A 121 -4.83 -2.14 -26.27
CA LEU A 121 -5.09 -0.75 -26.62
C LEU A 121 -6.57 -0.39 -26.55
N ALA A 122 -7.48 -1.29 -26.93
CA ALA A 122 -8.92 -1.05 -26.82
C ALA A 122 -9.36 -0.71 -25.39
N VAL A 123 -8.68 -1.25 -24.38
CA VAL A 123 -8.94 -0.98 -22.97
C VAL A 123 -8.14 0.23 -22.46
N THR A 124 -6.86 0.34 -22.83
CA THR A 124 -5.97 1.36 -22.26
C THR A 124 -6.04 2.72 -22.97
N LEU A 125 -6.44 2.78 -24.24
CA LEU A 125 -6.46 4.02 -25.01
C LEU A 125 -7.45 5.05 -24.44
N PRO A 126 -8.68 4.70 -24.04
CA PRO A 126 -9.58 5.65 -23.36
C PRO A 126 -8.97 6.23 -22.07
N VAL A 127 -8.27 5.39 -21.30
CA VAL A 127 -7.55 5.83 -20.09
C VAL A 127 -6.41 6.77 -20.44
N ALA A 128 -5.64 6.48 -21.49
CA ALA A 128 -4.55 7.34 -21.94
C ALA A 128 -5.05 8.70 -22.45
N VAL A 129 -6.16 8.73 -23.18
CA VAL A 129 -6.81 9.97 -23.63
C VAL A 129 -7.28 10.80 -22.43
N LEU A 130 -7.95 10.17 -21.45
CA LEU A 130 -8.37 10.84 -20.23
C LEU A 130 -7.18 11.42 -19.46
N ASN A 131 -6.12 10.62 -19.27
CA ASN A 131 -4.91 11.08 -18.61
C ASN A 131 -4.26 12.25 -19.34
N THR A 132 -4.25 12.24 -20.68
CA THR A 132 -3.71 13.36 -21.48
C THR A 132 -4.53 14.63 -21.26
N ARG A 133 -5.86 14.54 -21.23
CA ARG A 133 -6.74 15.70 -20.99
C ARG A 133 -6.60 16.27 -19.58
N VAL A 134 -6.42 15.42 -18.57
CA VAL A 134 -6.35 15.84 -17.17
C VAL A 134 -4.95 16.32 -16.78
N THR A 135 -3.91 15.68 -17.30
CA THR A 135 -2.53 15.89 -16.84
C THR A 135 -1.62 16.53 -17.88
N GLY A 136 -2.05 16.65 -19.15
CA GLY A 136 -1.20 17.06 -20.25
C GLY A 136 -0.26 15.96 -20.78
N HIS A 137 -0.26 14.77 -20.18
CA HIS A 137 0.67 13.69 -20.52
C HIS A 137 -0.03 12.42 -20.99
N PHE A 138 0.49 11.85 -22.08
CA PHE A 138 0.04 10.58 -22.61
C PHE A 138 0.59 9.41 -21.78
N GLY A 139 -0.31 8.64 -21.18
CA GLY A 139 0.07 7.43 -20.43
C GLY A 139 -1.16 6.64 -19.98
N PHE A 140 -1.09 5.32 -20.03
CA PHE A 140 -2.21 4.44 -19.63
C PHE A 140 -2.15 3.96 -18.18
N LEU A 141 -1.05 4.23 -17.47
CA LEU A 141 -0.92 3.92 -16.05
C LEU A 141 -1.26 5.15 -15.20
N PRO A 142 -1.90 4.96 -14.04
CA PRO A 142 -2.05 6.02 -13.06
C PRO A 142 -0.69 6.55 -12.62
N TYR A 143 -0.66 7.84 -12.31
CA TYR A 143 0.55 8.58 -11.95
C TYR A 143 1.02 8.28 -10.51
N ALA A 144 1.49 7.06 -10.25
CA ALA A 144 1.92 6.64 -8.90
C ALA A 144 3.21 5.79 -8.87
N GLY A 145 3.82 5.50 -10.03
CA GLY A 145 4.99 4.64 -10.09
C GLY A 145 6.22 5.22 -9.37
N GLY A 146 6.44 6.53 -9.44
CA GLY A 146 7.62 7.20 -8.87
C GLY A 146 7.63 7.15 -7.35
N ILE A 147 6.54 7.55 -6.71
CA ILE A 147 6.39 7.56 -5.25
C ILE A 147 6.45 6.14 -4.71
N ASN A 148 5.83 5.16 -5.37
CA ASN A 148 5.89 3.78 -4.92
C ASN A 148 7.33 3.24 -4.99
N LEU A 149 8.06 3.55 -6.07
CA LEU A 149 9.46 3.17 -6.21
C LEU A 149 10.33 3.85 -5.15
N TYR A 150 10.12 5.14 -4.90
CA TYR A 150 10.84 5.91 -3.88
C TYR A 150 10.58 5.37 -2.46
N VAL A 151 9.32 5.24 -2.07
CA VAL A 151 8.91 4.78 -0.74
C VAL A 151 9.46 3.39 -0.44
N GLY A 152 9.34 2.46 -1.40
CA GLY A 152 9.80 1.09 -1.17
C GLY A 152 11.32 0.89 -1.29
N ASN A 153 12.07 1.92 -1.69
CA ASN A 153 13.53 1.88 -1.77
C ASN A 153 14.21 3.02 -0.98
N HIS A 154 13.48 3.68 -0.09
CA HIS A 154 14.02 4.78 0.69
C HIS A 154 15.08 4.26 1.68
N PRO A 155 16.20 5.00 1.89
CA PRO A 155 17.24 4.59 2.85
C PRO A 155 16.68 4.46 4.29
N ASP A 156 15.81 5.39 4.68
CA ASP A 156 15.07 5.34 5.95
C ASP A 156 13.96 4.26 5.93
N ARG A 157 14.08 3.28 6.84
CA ARG A 157 13.18 2.13 6.97
C ARG A 157 11.80 2.49 7.51
N THR A 158 11.65 3.62 8.20
CA THR A 158 10.35 4.07 8.72
C THR A 158 9.40 4.45 7.58
N LEU A 159 9.95 5.00 6.48
CA LEU A 159 9.18 5.43 5.32
C LEU A 159 8.72 4.25 4.43
N VAL A 160 9.42 3.12 4.42
CA VAL A 160 8.95 1.89 3.73
C VAL A 160 7.62 1.39 4.32
N ALA A 161 7.38 1.72 5.59
CA ALA A 161 6.20 1.36 6.35
C ALA A 161 5.08 2.43 6.37
N THR A 162 5.26 3.55 5.66
CA THR A 162 4.40 4.75 5.78
C THR A 162 2.90 4.42 5.78
N ALA A 163 2.24 4.47 6.93
CA ALA A 163 0.80 4.26 7.03
C ALA A 163 0.04 5.26 6.15
N VAL A 164 -1.16 4.87 5.67
CA VAL A 164 -2.09 5.86 5.10
C VAL A 164 -2.47 6.84 6.21
N GLY A 165 -1.94 8.06 6.13
CA GLY A 165 -1.96 8.99 7.25
C GLY A 165 -1.10 10.23 7.00
N ASP A 166 -0.60 10.85 8.06
CA ASP A 166 0.11 12.11 7.98
C ASP A 166 1.51 11.96 7.37
N ASP A 167 2.19 10.84 7.59
CA ASP A 167 3.45 10.54 6.90
C ASP A 167 3.25 10.36 5.39
N TRP A 168 2.16 9.71 4.96
CA TRP A 168 1.85 9.61 3.53
C TRP A 168 1.56 10.99 2.92
N LYS A 169 0.90 11.88 3.66
CA LYS A 169 0.72 13.27 3.24
C LYS A 169 2.07 13.99 3.15
N ARG A 170 2.92 13.86 4.17
CA ARG A 170 4.28 14.45 4.23
C ARG A 170 5.09 14.06 3.00
N ILE A 171 5.17 12.77 2.67
CA ILE A 171 5.87 12.28 1.47
C ILE A 171 5.28 12.88 0.20
N ARG A 172 3.94 12.84 0.04
CA ARG A 172 3.27 13.41 -1.15
C ARG A 172 3.50 14.90 -1.33
N ARG A 173 3.91 15.60 -0.28
CA ARG A 173 4.18 17.03 -0.27
C ARG A 173 5.65 17.38 -0.49
N LEU A 174 6.58 16.42 -0.50
CA LEU A 174 7.99 16.67 -0.82
C LEU A 174 8.19 17.39 -2.18
N PRO A 175 7.50 17.01 -3.27
CA PRO A 175 7.62 17.74 -4.53
C PRO A 175 7.09 19.18 -4.45
N LEU A 176 6.03 19.41 -3.66
CA LEU A 176 5.49 20.76 -3.44
C LEU A 176 6.51 21.65 -2.72
N ALA A 177 7.27 21.08 -1.77
CA ALA A 177 8.38 21.79 -1.12
C ALA A 177 9.49 22.19 -2.11
N ALA A 178 9.67 21.41 -3.20
CA ALA A 178 10.56 21.72 -4.30
C ALA A 178 9.93 22.64 -5.37
N GLY A 179 8.74 23.22 -5.12
CA GLY A 179 8.03 24.10 -6.05
C GLY A 179 7.29 23.37 -7.18
N LEU A 180 7.21 22.03 -7.14
CA LEU A 180 6.55 21.22 -8.17
C LEU A 180 5.08 20.99 -7.81
N THR A 181 4.19 21.58 -8.60
CA THR A 181 2.73 21.53 -8.37
C THR A 181 1.99 20.61 -9.33
N ALA A 182 2.51 20.44 -10.55
CA ALA A 182 1.93 19.52 -11.51
C ALA A 182 2.08 18.08 -11.01
N PRO A 183 1.03 17.25 -11.10
CA PRO A 183 1.14 15.83 -10.81
C PRO A 183 2.35 15.27 -11.53
N TYR A 184 2.46 15.42 -12.86
CA TYR A 184 3.53 14.79 -13.66
C TYR A 184 4.99 15.12 -13.27
N ASP A 185 5.23 16.21 -12.57
CA ASP A 185 6.57 16.52 -12.07
C ASP A 185 6.85 15.86 -10.72
N ALA A 186 5.83 15.52 -9.93
CA ALA A 186 5.95 14.92 -8.60
C ALA A 186 6.52 13.48 -8.57
N GLN A 187 5.95 12.51 -9.30
CA GLN A 187 6.60 11.23 -9.63
C GLN A 187 7.97 11.40 -10.29
N ARG A 188 8.18 12.39 -11.18
CA ARG A 188 9.51 12.59 -11.80
C ARG A 188 10.54 12.94 -10.73
N TYR A 189 10.17 13.80 -9.79
CA TYR A 189 10.94 14.08 -8.58
C TYR A 189 11.26 12.79 -7.81
N PHE A 190 10.27 11.94 -7.53
CA PHE A 190 10.52 10.67 -6.81
C PHE A 190 11.40 9.68 -7.57
N TYR A 191 11.24 9.58 -8.90
CA TYR A 191 12.13 8.76 -9.74
C TYR A 191 13.56 9.30 -9.69
N HIS A 192 13.73 10.62 -9.74
CA HIS A 192 15.04 11.24 -9.64
C HIS A 192 15.68 10.94 -8.28
N GLN A 193 14.98 11.18 -7.17
CA GLN A 193 15.46 10.87 -5.82
C GLN A 193 15.90 9.41 -5.69
N THR A 194 15.10 8.46 -6.19
CA THR A 194 15.45 7.04 -6.14
C THR A 194 16.68 6.71 -6.97
N ARG A 195 16.81 7.29 -8.17
CA ARG A 195 17.99 7.09 -9.04
C ARG A 195 19.25 7.66 -8.39
N THR A 196 19.15 8.84 -7.77
CA THR A 196 20.26 9.44 -7.02
C THR A 196 20.70 8.53 -5.88
N TYR A 197 19.76 7.94 -5.13
CA TYR A 197 20.08 6.95 -4.11
C TYR A 197 20.79 5.72 -4.68
N ILE A 198 20.26 5.12 -5.76
CA ILE A 198 20.86 3.94 -6.39
C ILE A 198 22.29 4.23 -6.89
N ALA A 199 22.50 5.41 -7.46
CA ALA A 199 23.82 5.83 -7.95
C ALA A 199 24.82 6.09 -6.81
N GLY A 200 24.35 6.62 -5.68
CA GLY A 200 25.19 6.91 -4.52
C GLY A 200 25.49 5.69 -3.63
N ASP A 201 24.56 4.74 -3.55
CA ASP A 201 24.67 3.54 -2.71
C ASP A 201 24.04 2.30 -3.38
N PRO A 202 24.70 1.73 -4.41
CA PRO A 202 24.16 0.58 -5.14
C PRO A 202 24.10 -0.69 -4.28
N LEU A 203 25.05 -0.87 -3.35
CA LEU A 203 25.07 -2.04 -2.46
C LEU A 203 23.93 -1.96 -1.43
N GLY A 204 23.67 -0.78 -0.86
CA GLY A 204 22.51 -0.59 0.01
C GLY A 204 21.21 -0.85 -0.72
N PHE A 205 21.06 -0.39 -1.97
CA PHE A 205 19.89 -0.71 -2.78
C PHE A 205 19.71 -2.22 -2.99
N LEU A 206 20.77 -2.95 -3.35
CA LEU A 206 20.72 -4.41 -3.49
C LEU A 206 20.36 -5.11 -2.16
N ALA A 207 20.93 -4.66 -1.04
CA ALA A 207 20.56 -5.16 0.27
C ALA A 207 19.06 -4.93 0.57
N ARG A 208 18.50 -3.79 0.16
CA ARG A 208 17.06 -3.50 0.31
C ARG A 208 16.18 -4.39 -0.56
N LEU A 209 16.61 -4.73 -1.77
CA LEU A 209 15.92 -5.74 -2.57
C LEU A 209 15.95 -7.11 -1.87
N GLY A 210 17.07 -7.47 -1.23
CA GLY A 210 17.18 -8.67 -0.40
C GLY A 210 16.20 -8.68 0.78
N ASP A 211 16.15 -7.61 1.56
CA ASP A 211 15.21 -7.45 2.68
C ASP A 211 13.75 -7.59 2.21
N LYS A 212 13.41 -6.97 1.07
CA LYS A 212 12.07 -7.05 0.47
C LYS A 212 11.76 -8.44 -0.07
N ALA A 213 12.73 -9.13 -0.66
CA ALA A 213 12.56 -10.51 -1.11
C ALA A 213 12.26 -11.44 0.07
N LEU A 214 13.01 -11.30 1.18
CA LEU A 214 12.76 -12.04 2.43
C LEU A 214 11.38 -11.74 2.99
N GLN A 215 10.97 -10.48 3.01
CA GLN A 215 9.63 -10.05 3.37
C GLN A 215 8.55 -10.69 2.48
N PHE A 216 8.76 -10.72 1.17
CA PHE A 216 7.81 -11.32 0.23
C PHE A 216 7.60 -12.81 0.51
N VAL A 217 8.68 -13.56 0.78
CA VAL A 217 8.60 -15.00 1.08
C VAL A 217 8.32 -15.32 2.54
N SER A 218 8.27 -14.31 3.42
CA SER A 218 7.98 -14.48 4.83
C SER A 218 6.65 -15.20 5.04
N SER A 219 6.61 -16.16 5.95
CA SER A 219 5.38 -16.86 6.37
C SER A 219 4.32 -15.91 6.93
N ARG A 220 4.72 -14.74 7.43
CA ARG A 220 3.83 -13.72 7.98
C ARG A 220 3.26 -12.84 6.87
N GLU A 221 2.03 -12.40 7.06
CA GLU A 221 1.45 -11.34 6.25
C GLU A 221 2.02 -9.98 6.68
N ILE A 222 2.33 -9.14 5.69
CA ILE A 222 2.91 -7.82 5.91
C ILE A 222 1.79 -6.77 5.86
N PRO A 223 1.48 -6.08 6.96
CA PRO A 223 0.43 -5.06 6.98
C PRO A 223 0.77 -3.90 6.04
N ARG A 224 -0.26 -3.19 5.55
CA ARG A 224 -0.09 -1.91 4.84
C ARG A 224 -1.11 -0.89 5.32
N ASP A 225 -2.37 -1.33 5.38
CA ASP A 225 -3.49 -0.51 5.83
C ASP A 225 -4.14 -1.10 7.08
N VAL A 226 -4.12 -2.42 7.22
CA VAL A 226 -4.72 -3.17 8.32
C VAL A 226 -3.79 -4.34 8.61
N ASP A 227 -3.50 -4.62 9.88
CA ASP A 227 -2.93 -5.92 10.26
C ASP A 227 -4.03 -6.97 10.13
N VAL A 228 -3.90 -7.85 9.14
CA VAL A 228 -4.86 -8.94 8.89
C VAL A 228 -4.98 -9.90 10.07
N TYR A 229 -3.93 -10.01 10.91
CA TYR A 229 -3.97 -10.82 12.12
C TYR A 229 -4.83 -10.20 13.21
N GLU A 230 -5.04 -8.88 13.21
CA GLU A 230 -5.92 -8.20 14.18
C GLU A 230 -7.41 -8.46 13.90
N LEU A 231 -7.77 -8.77 12.65
CA LEU A 231 -9.14 -9.11 12.26
C LEU A 231 -9.68 -10.35 13.00
N ARG A 232 -8.79 -11.21 13.52
CA ARG A 232 -9.17 -12.37 14.34
C ARG A 232 -9.95 -12.00 15.59
N ARG A 233 -9.77 -10.79 16.15
CA ARG A 233 -10.55 -10.36 17.33
C ARG A 233 -12.05 -10.33 17.00
N TRP A 234 -12.39 -9.98 15.76
CA TRP A 234 -13.76 -9.67 15.32
C TRP A 234 -14.39 -10.74 14.43
N SER A 235 -13.61 -11.69 13.90
CA SER A 235 -14.10 -12.76 13.03
C SER A 235 -13.61 -14.14 13.47
N TRP A 236 -14.55 -15.02 13.81
CA TRP A 236 -14.25 -16.41 14.17
C TRP A 236 -13.60 -17.19 13.02
N ILE A 237 -14.00 -16.89 11.77
CA ILE A 237 -13.38 -17.46 10.56
C ILE A 237 -11.90 -17.05 10.49
N GLN A 238 -11.60 -15.77 10.72
CA GLN A 238 -10.21 -15.29 10.73
C GLN A 238 -9.40 -15.82 11.90
N ARG A 239 -10.00 -16.09 13.08
CA ARG A 239 -9.28 -16.78 14.19
C ARG A 239 -8.74 -18.13 13.77
N LEU A 240 -9.53 -18.88 13.00
CA LEU A 240 -9.13 -20.20 12.51
C LEU A 240 -8.12 -20.09 11.35
N LEU A 241 -8.39 -19.18 10.41
CA LEU A 241 -7.69 -19.15 9.12
C LEU A 241 -6.50 -18.20 9.05
N THR A 242 -6.32 -17.31 10.02
CA THR A 242 -5.30 -16.25 10.01
C THR A 242 -4.73 -16.03 11.41
N TRP A 243 -3.58 -16.62 11.68
CA TRP A 243 -2.89 -16.49 12.98
C TRP A 243 -1.37 -16.54 12.81
N LYS A 244 -0.65 -16.06 13.82
CA LYS A 244 0.81 -16.09 13.87
C LYS A 244 1.28 -16.48 15.27
N VAL A 245 2.39 -17.22 15.35
CA VAL A 245 3.08 -17.59 16.59
C VAL A 245 4.57 -17.36 16.36
N GLY A 246 5.17 -16.44 17.13
CA GLY A 246 6.55 -15.99 16.90
C GLY A 246 6.75 -15.51 15.47
N GLY A 247 7.78 -16.03 14.79
CA GLY A 247 8.07 -15.72 13.39
C GLY A 247 7.18 -16.45 12.36
N PHE A 248 6.34 -17.39 12.78
CA PHE A 248 5.54 -18.22 11.88
C PHE A 248 4.15 -17.62 11.65
N GLY A 249 3.79 -17.39 10.39
CA GLY A 249 2.46 -16.96 9.98
C GLY A 249 1.67 -18.05 9.24
N PHE A 250 0.43 -18.26 9.66
CA PHE A 250 -0.55 -19.10 8.97
C PHE A 250 -1.50 -18.21 8.15
N PRO A 251 -1.90 -18.61 6.93
CA PRO A 251 -1.65 -19.89 6.25
C PRO A 251 -0.41 -19.95 5.34
N PHE A 252 0.23 -18.83 5.06
CA PHE A 252 1.33 -18.78 4.08
C PHE A 252 2.53 -19.64 4.46
N GLY A 253 2.85 -19.75 5.75
CA GLY A 253 3.92 -20.60 6.29
C GLY A 253 3.73 -22.10 6.05
N VAL A 254 2.50 -22.56 5.76
CA VAL A 254 2.23 -23.94 5.33
C VAL A 254 2.13 -24.02 3.80
N LEU A 255 1.50 -23.02 3.20
CA LEU A 255 1.29 -22.94 1.75
C LEU A 255 2.61 -22.98 0.99
N LEU A 256 3.57 -22.13 1.36
CA LEU A 256 4.82 -21.96 0.62
C LEU A 256 5.70 -23.24 0.64
N PRO A 257 5.94 -23.91 1.79
CA PRO A 257 6.62 -25.21 1.84
C PRO A 257 5.98 -26.28 0.97
N LEU A 258 4.66 -26.45 1.04
CA LEU A 258 3.94 -27.43 0.23
C LEU A 258 4.04 -27.07 -1.26
N ALA A 259 3.94 -25.78 -1.59
CA ALA A 259 4.11 -25.30 -2.95
C ALA A 259 5.51 -25.60 -3.48
N ALA A 260 6.56 -25.41 -2.68
CA ALA A 260 7.93 -25.73 -3.07
C ALA A 260 8.08 -27.23 -3.41
N VAL A 261 7.55 -28.12 -2.56
CA VAL A 261 7.54 -29.57 -2.82
C VAL A 261 6.84 -29.88 -4.16
N GLY A 262 5.67 -29.31 -4.39
CA GLY A 262 4.91 -29.52 -5.63
C GLY A 262 5.60 -28.97 -6.88
N LEU A 263 6.23 -27.79 -6.78
CA LEU A 263 7.00 -27.18 -7.87
C LEU A 263 8.21 -28.02 -8.24
N VAL A 264 8.94 -28.55 -7.26
CA VAL A 264 10.08 -29.45 -7.51
C VAL A 264 9.61 -30.75 -8.15
N ALA A 265 8.55 -31.37 -7.63
CA ALA A 265 8.01 -32.63 -8.16
C ALA A 265 7.52 -32.50 -9.61
N GLN A 266 6.97 -31.33 -9.98
CA GLN A 266 6.38 -31.09 -11.30
C GLN A 266 7.24 -30.21 -12.22
N ARG A 267 8.51 -29.95 -11.87
CA ARG A 267 9.36 -28.96 -12.56
C ARG A 267 9.49 -29.16 -14.08
N ARG A 268 9.43 -30.41 -14.54
CA ARG A 268 9.54 -30.77 -15.97
C ARG A 268 8.22 -30.67 -16.74
N CYS A 269 7.09 -30.61 -16.05
CA CYS A 269 5.76 -30.68 -16.67
C CYS A 269 4.96 -29.37 -16.54
N ARG A 270 5.48 -28.38 -15.80
CA ARG A 270 4.83 -27.08 -15.63
C ARG A 270 5.08 -26.18 -16.85
N PRO A 271 4.03 -25.50 -17.36
CA PRO A 271 4.17 -24.66 -18.55
C PRO A 271 4.94 -23.38 -18.24
N THR A 272 5.74 -22.91 -19.21
CA THR A 272 6.62 -21.73 -19.09
C THR A 272 5.94 -20.48 -18.50
N PRO A 273 4.70 -20.10 -18.90
CA PRO A 273 4.04 -18.92 -18.34
C PRO A 273 3.83 -18.97 -16.82
N LEU A 274 3.69 -20.16 -16.24
CA LEU A 274 3.55 -20.29 -14.79
C LEU A 274 4.86 -19.93 -14.07
N TRP A 275 6.00 -20.37 -14.60
CA TRP A 275 7.31 -19.99 -14.08
C TRP A 275 7.56 -18.49 -14.24
N LEU A 276 7.24 -17.93 -15.41
CA LEU A 276 7.37 -16.50 -15.66
C LEU A 276 6.49 -15.66 -14.71
N PHE A 277 5.31 -16.16 -14.33
CA PHE A 277 4.47 -15.49 -13.36
C PHE A 277 5.04 -15.56 -11.95
N LEU A 278 5.47 -16.76 -11.51
CA LEU A 278 6.06 -16.98 -10.19
C LEU A 278 7.41 -16.29 -9.99
N THR A 279 8.05 -15.76 -11.04
CA THR A 279 9.28 -14.97 -10.95
C THR A 279 9.05 -13.51 -11.28
N GLY A 280 8.42 -13.21 -12.42
CA GLY A 280 8.26 -11.86 -12.94
C GLY A 280 7.34 -10.99 -12.10
N TYR A 281 6.22 -11.53 -11.61
CA TYR A 281 5.32 -10.76 -10.75
C TYR A 281 5.93 -10.47 -9.36
N PRO A 282 6.48 -11.45 -8.62
CA PRO A 282 7.20 -11.17 -7.39
C PRO A 282 8.36 -10.18 -7.55
N LEU A 283 9.15 -10.29 -8.63
CA LEU A 283 10.25 -9.36 -8.88
C LEU A 283 9.76 -7.93 -9.08
N ALA A 284 8.63 -7.74 -9.78
CA ALA A 284 8.01 -6.43 -9.95
C ALA A 284 7.54 -5.85 -8.60
N VAL A 285 6.94 -6.68 -7.73
CA VAL A 285 6.53 -6.27 -6.38
C VAL A 285 7.74 -5.91 -5.52
N VAL A 286 8.78 -6.76 -5.50
CA VAL A 286 10.02 -6.54 -4.74
C VAL A 286 10.75 -5.27 -5.20
N LEU A 287 10.80 -4.99 -6.50
CA LEU A 287 11.44 -3.80 -7.03
C LEU A 287 10.83 -2.52 -6.47
N VAL A 288 9.51 -2.49 -6.32
CA VAL A 288 8.77 -1.32 -5.85
C VAL A 288 8.61 -1.42 -4.34
N PHE A 289 7.53 -2.03 -3.83
CA PHE A 289 7.30 -2.21 -2.40
C PHE A 289 6.52 -3.51 -2.11
N VAL A 290 6.74 -4.09 -0.92
CA VAL A 290 6.16 -5.37 -0.51
C VAL A 290 5.15 -5.16 0.61
N ALA A 291 3.93 -5.69 0.42
CA ALA A 291 2.94 -5.86 1.47
C ALA A 291 2.04 -7.07 1.16
N GLY A 292 1.32 -7.60 2.16
CA GLY A 292 0.48 -8.80 2.04
C GLY A 292 -0.48 -8.71 0.87
N ARG A 293 -1.18 -7.59 0.73
CA ARG A 293 -2.08 -7.34 -0.41
C ARG A 293 -1.41 -7.44 -1.78
N PHE A 294 -0.11 -7.14 -1.93
CA PHE A 294 0.64 -7.28 -3.19
C PHE A 294 1.16 -8.69 -3.44
N ARG A 295 1.29 -9.50 -2.40
CA ARG A 295 1.65 -10.91 -2.51
C ARG A 295 0.46 -11.79 -2.89
N VAL A 296 -0.73 -11.48 -2.40
CA VAL A 296 -1.93 -12.33 -2.56
C VAL A 296 -2.20 -12.81 -4.01
N PRO A 297 -1.92 -12.05 -5.08
CA PRO A 297 -2.10 -12.55 -6.44
C PRO A 297 -1.28 -13.80 -6.81
N VAL A 298 -0.19 -14.11 -6.10
CA VAL A 298 0.54 -15.38 -6.31
C VAL A 298 -0.09 -16.58 -5.60
N VAL A 299 -0.95 -16.35 -4.60
CA VAL A 299 -1.53 -17.38 -3.73
C VAL A 299 -2.28 -18.46 -4.51
N PRO A 300 -3.17 -18.16 -5.48
CA PRO A 300 -3.83 -19.21 -6.25
C PRO A 300 -2.87 -20.16 -6.98
N VAL A 301 -1.75 -19.62 -7.48
CA VAL A 301 -0.75 -20.40 -8.21
C VAL A 301 0.07 -21.27 -7.25
N LEU A 302 0.41 -20.71 -6.10
CA LEU A 302 1.02 -21.46 -4.99
C LEU A 302 0.06 -22.50 -4.43
N ALA A 303 -1.25 -22.26 -4.38
CA ALA A 303 -2.25 -23.24 -3.97
C ALA A 303 -2.30 -24.45 -4.92
N ILE A 304 -2.19 -24.22 -6.23
CA ILE A 304 -2.07 -25.30 -7.22
C ILE A 304 -0.78 -26.11 -7.02
N ALA A 305 0.33 -25.43 -6.74
CA ALA A 305 1.58 -26.09 -6.40
C ALA A 305 1.50 -26.86 -5.06
N ALA A 306 0.89 -26.28 -4.04
CA ALA A 306 0.74 -26.89 -2.72
C ALA A 306 -0.17 -28.11 -2.77
N ALA A 307 -1.27 -28.05 -3.53
CA ALA A 307 -2.15 -29.19 -3.78
C ALA A 307 -1.39 -30.35 -4.45
N ALA A 308 -0.55 -30.05 -5.45
CA ALA A 308 0.33 -31.04 -6.06
C ALA A 308 1.34 -31.62 -5.05
N GLY A 309 1.98 -30.76 -4.24
CA GLY A 309 2.92 -31.19 -3.19
C GLY A 309 2.27 -32.10 -2.16
N ALA A 310 1.08 -31.75 -1.67
CA ALA A 310 0.32 -32.56 -0.74
C ALA A 310 -0.04 -33.95 -1.31
N ILE A 311 -0.45 -34.00 -2.59
CA ILE A 311 -0.73 -35.28 -3.26
C ILE A 311 0.54 -36.12 -3.42
N VAL A 312 1.69 -35.51 -3.74
CA VAL A 312 2.97 -36.20 -3.84
C VAL A 312 3.39 -36.80 -2.49
N LEU A 313 3.25 -36.04 -1.40
CA LEU A 313 3.54 -36.51 -0.05
C LEU A 313 2.60 -37.66 0.34
N TRP A 314 1.30 -37.52 0.08
CA TRP A 314 0.30 -38.55 0.35
C TRP A 314 0.57 -39.85 -0.42
N GLN A 315 0.90 -39.75 -1.70
CA GLN A 315 1.26 -40.91 -2.53
C GLN A 315 2.54 -41.58 -2.02
N ALA A 316 3.59 -40.80 -1.72
CA ALA A 316 4.83 -41.35 -1.20
C ALA A 316 4.63 -42.07 0.14
N TRP A 317 3.78 -41.54 1.02
CA TRP A 317 3.40 -42.19 2.28
C TRP A 317 2.61 -43.48 2.03
N ARG A 318 1.55 -43.43 1.22
CA ARG A 318 0.69 -44.59 0.91
C ARG A 318 1.46 -45.72 0.21
N GLU A 319 2.40 -45.37 -0.67
CA GLU A 319 3.26 -46.32 -1.40
C GLU A 319 4.50 -46.74 -0.60
N ARG A 320 4.63 -46.31 0.67
CA ARG A 320 5.78 -46.59 1.56
C ARG A 320 7.13 -46.19 0.96
N ARG A 321 7.16 -45.14 0.13
CA ARG A 321 8.38 -44.57 -0.48
C ARG A 321 9.09 -43.62 0.48
N TRP A 322 9.56 -44.15 1.61
CA TRP A 322 10.09 -43.39 2.74
C TRP A 322 11.22 -42.42 2.39
N ARG A 323 12.16 -42.82 1.52
CA ARG A 323 13.25 -41.93 1.08
C ARG A 323 12.75 -40.68 0.35
N ARG A 324 11.77 -40.85 -0.55
CA ARG A 324 11.17 -39.72 -1.28
C ARG A 324 10.33 -38.85 -0.35
N LEU A 325 9.59 -39.47 0.57
CA LEU A 325 8.81 -38.76 1.59
C LEU A 325 9.73 -37.92 2.48
N ALA A 326 10.78 -38.52 3.04
CA ALA A 326 11.75 -37.84 3.89
C ALA A 326 12.43 -36.68 3.17
N GLY A 327 12.89 -36.87 1.93
CA GLY A 327 13.49 -35.79 1.14
C GLY A 327 12.53 -34.64 0.84
N ALA A 328 11.27 -34.94 0.50
CA ALA A 328 10.26 -33.93 0.25
C ALA A 328 9.88 -33.16 1.54
N VAL A 329 9.73 -33.86 2.66
CA VAL A 329 9.46 -33.26 3.97
C VAL A 329 10.63 -32.39 4.41
N ALA A 330 11.87 -32.88 4.31
CA ALA A 330 13.06 -32.11 4.67
C ALA A 330 13.19 -30.82 3.83
N GLY A 331 12.97 -30.92 2.51
CA GLY A 331 12.95 -29.74 1.63
C GLY A 331 11.84 -28.75 1.99
N GLY A 332 10.64 -29.25 2.31
CA GLY A 332 9.53 -28.41 2.80
C GLY A 332 9.87 -27.71 4.12
N VAL A 333 10.41 -28.44 5.09
CA VAL A 333 10.83 -27.89 6.40
C VAL A 333 11.91 -26.83 6.21
N LEU A 334 12.91 -27.05 5.34
CA LEU A 334 13.92 -26.05 5.03
C LEU A 334 13.28 -24.75 4.50
N VAL A 335 12.34 -24.86 3.56
CA VAL A 335 11.60 -23.69 3.05
C VAL A 335 10.78 -23.02 4.16
N ALA A 336 10.16 -23.80 5.05
CA ALA A 336 9.40 -23.27 6.18
C ALA A 336 10.28 -22.47 7.14
N VAL A 337 11.47 -23.00 7.46
CA VAL A 337 12.46 -22.34 8.33
C VAL A 337 12.95 -21.05 7.68
N LEU A 338 13.32 -21.08 6.40
CA LEU A 338 13.79 -19.89 5.67
C LEU A 338 12.68 -18.83 5.51
N ALA A 339 11.42 -19.24 5.39
CA ALA A 339 10.27 -18.35 5.36
C ALA A 339 9.89 -17.83 6.75
N THR A 340 10.38 -18.43 7.83
CA THR A 340 10.11 -17.99 9.21
C THR A 340 11.10 -16.88 9.57
N VAL A 341 10.89 -15.69 8.99
CA VAL A 341 11.76 -14.54 9.21
C VAL A 341 11.48 -13.95 10.61
N PRO A 342 12.49 -13.93 11.51
CA PRO A 342 12.32 -13.38 12.86
C PRO A 342 12.24 -11.85 12.85
N GLY A 343 11.51 -11.31 13.83
CA GLY A 343 11.42 -9.88 14.12
C GLY A 343 10.01 -9.31 13.95
N PRO A 344 9.67 -8.21 14.64
CA PRO A 344 8.57 -7.39 14.20
C PRO A 344 8.97 -6.68 12.90
N PHE A 345 8.15 -6.79 11.85
CA PHE A 345 8.35 -5.97 10.66
C PHE A 345 8.17 -4.49 11.04
N PRO A 346 8.83 -3.53 10.36
CA PRO A 346 8.62 -2.10 10.61
C PRO A 346 7.14 -1.68 10.60
N LEU A 347 6.31 -2.41 9.86
CA LEU A 347 4.86 -2.26 9.73
C LEU A 347 4.04 -2.87 10.89
N GLU A 348 4.65 -3.62 11.81
CA GLU A 348 3.97 -4.10 13.03
C GLU A 348 3.96 -3.07 14.17
N ARG A 349 4.50 -1.87 13.95
CA ARG A 349 4.44 -0.75 14.91
C ARG A 349 2.99 -0.28 15.14
N ASP A 350 2.76 0.35 16.29
CA ASP A 350 1.44 0.65 16.85
C ASP A 350 0.46 1.38 15.94
N GLU A 351 0.95 2.21 15.02
CA GLU A 351 0.12 2.99 14.09
C GLU A 351 -0.73 2.14 13.13
N LEU A 352 -0.38 0.87 12.92
CA LEU A 352 -1.10 -0.07 12.05
C LEU A 352 -2.07 -1.00 12.80
N ARG A 353 -2.20 -0.86 14.12
CA ARG A 353 -3.17 -1.62 14.91
C ARG A 353 -4.59 -1.24 14.48
N THR A 354 -5.31 -2.22 13.96
CA THR A 354 -6.67 -2.04 13.43
C THR A 354 -7.64 -1.51 14.49
N ALA A 355 -7.48 -1.94 15.75
CA ALA A 355 -8.29 -1.47 16.87
C ALA A 355 -8.09 0.04 17.12
N THR A 356 -6.84 0.50 17.17
CA THR A 356 -6.47 1.92 17.29
C THR A 356 -7.08 2.75 16.17
N ARG A 357 -6.91 2.32 14.92
CA ARG A 357 -7.49 3.02 13.76
C ARG A 357 -9.00 3.11 13.84
N LEU A 358 -9.66 2.02 14.24
CA LEU A 358 -11.11 1.98 14.32
C LEU A 358 -11.63 2.90 15.44
N ASN A 359 -11.03 2.85 16.64
CA ASN A 359 -11.39 3.71 17.76
C ASN A 359 -11.20 5.19 17.38
N LEU A 360 -10.06 5.56 16.79
CA LEU A 360 -9.79 6.92 16.33
C LEU A 360 -10.77 7.38 15.23
N ALA A 361 -11.10 6.50 14.28
CA ALA A 361 -12.04 6.82 13.21
C ALA A 361 -13.49 6.98 13.70
N LEU A 362 -13.94 6.09 14.58
CA LEU A 362 -15.23 6.18 15.25
C LEU A 362 -15.31 7.44 16.10
N GLY A 363 -14.28 7.71 16.91
CA GLY A 363 -14.21 8.90 17.75
C GLY A 363 -14.35 10.19 16.95
N ARG A 364 -13.64 10.31 15.82
CA ARG A 364 -13.81 11.45 14.89
C ARG A 364 -15.21 11.56 14.31
N THR A 365 -15.82 10.44 13.96
CA THR A 365 -17.17 10.41 13.37
C THR A 365 -18.21 10.84 14.40
N TYR A 366 -18.07 10.38 15.64
CA TYR A 366 -18.90 10.83 16.76
C TYR A 366 -18.69 12.31 17.05
N ALA A 367 -17.45 12.80 17.06
CA ALA A 367 -17.13 14.21 17.25
C ALA A 367 -17.76 15.09 16.14
N ALA A 368 -17.66 14.66 14.88
CA ALA A 368 -18.27 15.38 13.75
C ALA A 368 -19.80 15.41 13.82
N ARG A 369 -20.43 14.44 14.49
CA ARG A 369 -21.88 14.39 14.75
C ARG A 369 -22.30 15.10 16.05
N GLY A 370 -21.36 15.74 16.76
CA GLY A 370 -21.62 16.37 18.06
C GLY A 370 -21.84 15.37 19.21
N GLN A 371 -21.60 14.07 19.00
CA GLN A 371 -21.73 13.04 20.05
C GLN A 371 -20.46 12.98 20.89
N VAL A 372 -20.24 14.04 21.66
CA VAL A 372 -18.99 14.32 22.37
C VAL A 372 -18.59 13.21 23.34
N GLY A 373 -19.51 12.70 24.16
CA GLY A 373 -19.22 11.63 25.13
C GLY A 373 -18.77 10.32 24.48
N LEU A 374 -19.40 9.94 23.35
CA LEU A 374 -18.99 8.75 22.59
C LEU A 374 -17.63 8.95 21.92
N ALA A 375 -17.37 10.17 21.42
CA ALA A 375 -16.07 10.51 20.84
C ALA A 375 -14.94 10.40 21.87
N GLN A 376 -15.15 10.97 23.06
CA GLN A 376 -14.20 10.92 24.16
C GLN A 376 -13.95 9.47 24.60
N ALA A 377 -15.01 8.68 24.81
CA ALA A 377 -14.88 7.27 25.19
C ALA A 377 -14.08 6.45 24.16
N CYS A 378 -14.23 6.73 22.86
CA CYS A 378 -13.41 6.08 21.83
C CYS A 378 -11.92 6.43 21.94
N PHE A 379 -11.58 7.70 22.18
CA PHE A 379 -10.19 8.14 22.32
C PHE A 379 -9.56 7.67 23.63
N GLU A 380 -10.29 7.71 24.74
CA GLU A 380 -9.85 7.18 26.04
C GLU A 380 -9.65 5.67 25.98
N ARG A 381 -10.53 4.94 25.30
CA ARG A 381 -10.33 3.51 25.09
C ARG A 381 -9.07 3.22 24.28
N ASP A 382 -8.78 4.02 23.25
CA ASP A 382 -7.52 3.87 22.52
C ASP A 382 -6.32 4.11 23.43
N LEU A 383 -6.35 5.16 24.25
CA LEU A 383 -5.28 5.47 25.21
C LEU A 383 -5.13 4.44 26.33
N ALA A 384 -6.23 3.79 26.75
CA ALA A 384 -6.19 2.72 27.74
C ALA A 384 -5.49 1.46 27.18
N GLU A 385 -5.69 1.18 25.90
CA GLU A 385 -5.02 0.06 25.21
C GLU A 385 -3.61 0.44 24.70
N HIS A 386 -3.39 1.72 24.37
CA HIS A 386 -2.19 2.28 23.74
C HIS A 386 -1.85 3.67 24.31
N PRO A 387 -1.20 3.72 25.50
CA PRO A 387 -0.91 4.98 26.20
C PRO A 387 0.03 5.93 25.45
N ASP A 388 0.75 5.44 24.44
CA ASP A 388 1.71 6.15 23.60
C ASP A 388 1.14 6.55 22.23
N SER A 389 -0.18 6.47 22.05
CA SER A 389 -0.87 6.92 20.84
C SER A 389 -0.87 8.45 20.72
N ALA A 390 0.14 9.01 20.05
CA ALA A 390 0.26 10.45 19.77
C ALA A 390 -1.02 11.02 19.15
N ARG A 391 -1.63 10.25 18.24
CA ARG A 391 -2.84 10.63 17.52
C ARG A 391 -4.07 10.64 18.43
N ALA A 392 -4.24 9.69 19.35
CA ALA A 392 -5.34 9.72 20.30
C ALA A 392 -5.26 10.92 21.23
N HIS A 393 -4.05 11.22 21.72
CA HIS A 393 -3.81 12.44 22.48
C HIS A 393 -4.16 13.71 21.68
N ALA A 394 -3.74 13.81 20.41
CA ALA A 394 -4.07 14.96 19.58
C ALA A 394 -5.58 15.11 19.30
N GLU A 395 -6.29 14.01 19.04
CA GLU A 395 -7.73 14.02 18.77
C GLU A 395 -8.54 14.31 20.05
N LEU A 396 -8.13 13.77 21.20
CA LEU A 396 -8.74 14.08 22.50
C LEU A 396 -8.49 15.53 22.90
N GLY A 397 -7.28 16.05 22.70
CA GLY A 397 -6.97 17.47 22.91
C GLY A 397 -7.84 18.37 22.04
N LEU A 398 -8.05 18.01 20.76
CA LEU A 398 -8.94 18.74 19.86
C LEU A 398 -10.41 18.69 20.30
N LEU A 399 -10.87 17.55 20.83
CA LEU A 399 -12.22 17.43 21.35
C LEU A 399 -12.41 18.31 22.60
N LEU A 400 -11.43 18.35 23.50
CA LEU A 400 -11.45 19.14 24.74
C LEU A 400 -11.34 20.64 24.47
N ALA A 401 -10.48 21.06 23.54
CA ALA A 401 -10.35 22.47 23.14
C ALA A 401 -11.69 23.00 22.61
N ARG A 402 -12.41 22.21 21.80
CA ARG A 402 -13.76 22.57 21.32
C ARG A 402 -14.81 22.69 22.42
N GLN A 403 -14.57 22.11 23.60
CA GLN A 403 -15.42 22.26 24.78
C GLN A 403 -14.99 23.44 25.66
N GLY A 404 -13.96 24.19 25.29
CA GLY A 404 -13.37 25.26 26.11
C GLY A 404 -12.47 24.76 27.25
N ARG A 405 -12.19 23.45 27.33
CA ARG A 405 -11.29 22.86 28.34
C ARG A 405 -9.84 22.97 27.87
N LEU A 406 -9.35 24.20 27.80
CA LEU A 406 -8.07 24.53 27.16
C LEU A 406 -6.86 23.92 27.89
N ASP A 407 -6.82 23.93 29.22
CA ASP A 407 -5.69 23.37 29.96
C ASP A 407 -5.56 21.85 29.78
N ASP A 408 -6.69 21.13 29.83
CA ASP A 408 -6.73 19.69 29.55
C ASP A 408 -6.31 19.40 28.10
N ALA A 409 -6.75 20.22 27.16
CA ALA A 409 -6.36 20.10 25.76
C ALA A 409 -4.86 20.29 25.56
N LEU A 410 -4.26 21.30 26.21
CA LEU A 410 -2.83 21.58 26.15
C LEU A 410 -2.00 20.44 26.76
N ALA A 411 -2.46 19.83 27.85
CA ALA A 411 -1.80 18.65 28.43
C ALA A 411 -1.76 17.48 27.42
N HIS A 412 -2.87 17.23 26.73
CA HIS A 412 -2.92 16.21 25.68
C HIS A 412 -2.11 16.57 24.44
N TYR A 413 -2.11 17.82 24.00
CA TYR A 413 -1.24 18.25 22.89
C TYR A 413 0.24 18.13 23.24
N ALA A 414 0.64 18.47 24.47
CA ALA A 414 2.01 18.29 24.94
C ALA A 414 2.40 16.80 24.94
N ALA A 415 1.51 15.92 25.41
CA ALA A 415 1.72 14.47 25.34
C ALA A 415 1.88 13.98 23.89
N ALA A 416 0.99 14.43 22.98
CA ALA A 416 1.06 14.11 21.56
C ALA A 416 2.38 14.59 20.91
N LEU A 417 2.80 15.84 21.18
CA LEU A 417 4.01 16.43 20.60
C LEU A 417 5.31 15.86 21.20
N ARG A 418 5.26 15.32 22.42
CA ARG A 418 6.39 14.54 22.96
C ARG A 418 6.58 13.22 22.21
N LEU A 419 5.50 12.63 21.72
CA LEU A 419 5.50 11.36 20.99
C LEU A 419 5.76 11.56 19.49
N ASP A 420 5.17 12.60 18.89
CA ASP A 420 5.39 13.03 17.50
C ASP A 420 5.63 14.55 17.43
N PRO A 421 6.89 15.00 17.58
CA PRO A 421 7.25 16.42 17.53
C PRO A 421 7.01 17.07 16.16
N GLU A 422 6.95 16.28 15.10
CA GLU A 422 6.83 16.75 13.72
C GLU A 422 5.39 16.76 13.21
N SER A 423 4.41 16.59 14.09
CA SER A 423 2.99 16.66 13.76
C SER A 423 2.53 18.11 13.52
N ALA A 424 2.63 18.61 12.29
CA ALA A 424 2.19 19.97 11.96
C ALA A 424 0.73 20.27 12.36
N PRO A 425 -0.25 19.35 12.18
CA PRO A 425 -1.62 19.57 12.66
C PRO A 425 -1.71 19.72 14.18
N THR A 426 -0.93 18.95 14.94
CA THR A 426 -0.91 19.03 16.41
C THR A 426 -0.22 20.31 16.88
N GLN A 427 0.89 20.69 16.26
CA GLN A 427 1.56 21.98 16.49
C GLN A 427 0.57 23.14 16.26
N PHE A 428 -0.16 23.12 15.15
CA PHE A 428 -1.15 24.13 14.82
C PHE A 428 -2.31 24.19 15.83
N ASN A 429 -2.88 23.03 16.21
CA ASN A 429 -4.00 22.99 17.16
C ASN A 429 -3.56 23.40 18.58
N CYS A 430 -2.35 23.02 19.01
CA CYS A 430 -1.75 23.51 20.26
C CYS A 430 -1.61 25.03 20.25
N ALA A 431 -1.11 25.60 19.14
CA ALA A 431 -0.97 27.04 18.97
C ALA A 431 -2.33 27.77 19.03
N LEU A 432 -3.37 27.20 18.42
CA LEU A 432 -4.72 27.75 18.53
C LEU A 432 -5.24 27.74 19.96
N ALA A 433 -5.09 26.62 20.68
CA ALA A 433 -5.54 26.53 22.07
C ALA A 433 -4.77 27.50 23.00
N LEU A 434 -3.46 27.67 22.79
CA LEU A 434 -2.66 28.67 23.51
C LEU A 434 -3.11 30.10 23.20
N ALA A 435 -3.38 30.41 21.93
CA ALA A 435 -3.86 31.73 21.54
C ALA A 435 -5.24 32.03 22.12
N GLU A 436 -6.14 31.03 22.17
CA GLU A 436 -7.47 31.15 22.79
C GLU A 436 -7.38 31.32 24.31
N ALA A 437 -6.40 30.68 24.96
CA ALA A 437 -6.08 30.89 26.37
C ALA A 437 -5.36 32.24 26.66
N GLY A 438 -5.17 33.10 25.66
CA GLY A 438 -4.47 34.38 25.80
C GLY A 438 -2.94 34.28 25.87
N ARG A 439 -2.38 33.08 25.72
CA ARG A 439 -0.93 32.77 25.83
C ARG A 439 -0.24 32.92 24.47
N LEU A 440 -0.43 34.06 23.82
CA LEU A 440 0.09 34.33 22.47
C LEU A 440 1.62 34.19 22.31
N PRO A 441 2.47 34.62 23.27
CA PRO A 441 3.91 34.41 23.18
C PRO A 441 4.31 32.93 23.08
N GLU A 442 3.58 32.06 23.79
CA GLU A 442 3.81 30.61 23.76
C GLU A 442 3.22 29.98 22.49
N ALA A 443 2.16 30.54 21.91
CA ALA A 443 1.55 30.06 20.67
C ALA A 443 2.44 30.26 19.43
N LEU A 444 3.21 31.36 19.37
CA LEU A 444 4.05 31.71 18.22
C LEU A 444 5.04 30.63 17.78
N PRO A 445 5.87 30.01 18.65
CA PRO A 445 6.78 28.95 18.23
C PRO A 445 6.04 27.74 17.66
N HIS A 446 4.84 27.41 18.18
CA HIS A 446 4.02 26.33 17.65
C HIS A 446 3.42 26.65 16.28
N PHE A 447 2.93 27.88 16.05
CA PHE A 447 2.51 28.32 14.71
C PHE A 447 3.67 28.31 13.71
N ALA A 448 4.84 28.82 14.11
CA ALA A 448 6.03 28.82 13.27
C ALA A 448 6.49 27.39 12.93
N ALA A 449 6.40 26.46 13.89
CA ALA A 449 6.67 25.05 13.65
C ALA A 449 5.69 24.44 12.65
N ALA A 450 4.38 24.70 12.77
CA ALA A 450 3.38 24.22 11.82
C ALA A 450 3.63 24.74 10.39
N VAL A 451 3.98 26.03 10.25
CA VAL A 451 4.35 26.64 8.97
C VAL A 451 5.63 26.02 8.40
N ARG A 452 6.65 25.79 9.24
CA ARG A 452 7.91 25.17 8.81
C ARG A 452 7.70 23.72 8.35
N LEU A 453 6.90 22.95 9.08
CA LEU A 453 6.63 21.55 8.79
C LEU A 453 5.72 21.38 7.55
N GLU A 454 4.77 22.28 7.34
CA GLU A 454 3.87 22.27 6.19
C GLU A 454 3.70 23.65 5.54
N PRO A 455 4.71 24.12 4.78
CA PRO A 455 4.78 25.49 4.27
C PRO A 455 3.79 25.81 3.13
N TYR A 456 3.01 24.84 2.69
CA TYR A 456 2.01 24.98 1.61
C TYR A 456 0.57 24.96 2.14
N VAL A 457 0.36 24.91 3.46
CA VAL A 457 -0.99 25.01 4.04
C VAL A 457 -1.31 26.48 4.30
N ALA A 458 -2.13 27.09 3.44
CA ALA A 458 -2.51 28.50 3.52
C ALA A 458 -3.05 28.89 4.90
N ARG A 459 -3.88 28.03 5.50
CA ARG A 459 -4.43 28.21 6.85
C ARG A 459 -3.34 28.41 7.92
N TYR A 460 -2.23 27.68 7.85
CA TYR A 460 -1.17 27.79 8.86
C TYR A 460 -0.50 29.16 8.80
N HIS A 461 -0.22 29.65 7.58
CA HIS A 461 0.30 31.00 7.36
C HIS A 461 -0.67 32.09 7.82
N ALA A 462 -1.97 31.92 7.53
CA ALA A 462 -2.97 32.91 7.92
C ALA A 462 -3.08 33.08 9.45
N TRP A 463 -3.17 31.98 10.19
CA TRP A 463 -3.24 32.05 11.65
C TRP A 463 -1.92 32.45 12.31
N TYR A 464 -0.78 32.08 11.72
CA TYR A 464 0.51 32.59 12.16
C TYR A 464 0.61 34.12 11.97
N GLY A 465 0.15 34.63 10.83
CA GLY A 465 0.06 36.07 10.58
C GLY A 465 -0.85 36.79 11.58
N ARG A 466 -1.99 36.18 11.94
CA ARG A 466 -2.88 36.71 12.99
C ARG A 466 -2.17 36.80 14.34
N ALA A 467 -1.45 35.75 14.74
CA ALA A 467 -0.71 35.73 15.99
C ALA A 467 0.42 36.78 16.00
N LEU A 468 1.16 36.91 14.89
CA LEU A 468 2.22 37.92 14.71
C LEU A 468 1.66 39.35 14.82
N ALA A 469 0.51 39.63 14.20
CA ALA A 469 -0.12 40.94 14.30
C ALA A 469 -0.51 41.26 15.76
N ALA A 470 -1.05 40.28 16.49
CA ALA A 470 -1.48 40.45 17.87
C ALA A 470 -0.32 40.69 18.85
N VAL A 471 0.89 40.22 18.54
CA VAL A 471 2.10 40.48 19.35
C VAL A 471 2.90 41.70 18.87
N GLY A 472 2.32 42.54 18.00
CA GLY A 472 2.97 43.77 17.54
C GLY A 472 4.05 43.57 16.46
N ARG A 473 3.97 42.50 15.65
CA ARG A 473 4.87 42.22 14.53
C ARG A 473 4.16 42.35 13.16
N PRO A 474 3.67 43.55 12.79
CA PRO A 474 2.77 43.74 11.63
C PRO A 474 3.44 43.49 10.28
N ALA A 475 4.73 43.76 10.12
CA ALA A 475 5.46 43.51 8.87
C ALA A 475 5.54 42.01 8.55
N GLU A 476 5.88 41.20 9.54
CA GLU A 476 5.93 39.74 9.41
C GLU A 476 4.52 39.13 9.26
N ALA A 477 3.53 39.71 9.95
CA ALA A 477 2.14 39.34 9.77
C ALA A 477 1.66 39.55 8.33
N ARG A 478 1.98 40.70 7.72
CA ARG A 478 1.68 40.98 6.31
C ARG A 478 2.29 39.93 5.39
N ALA A 479 3.58 39.62 5.54
CA ALA A 479 4.25 38.61 4.72
C ALA A 479 3.59 37.22 4.87
N ALA A 480 3.20 36.83 6.08
CA ALA A 480 2.49 35.58 6.32
C ALA A 480 1.10 35.55 5.63
N PHE A 481 0.34 36.64 5.72
CA PHE A 481 -0.96 36.72 5.03
C PHE A 481 -0.83 36.71 3.51
N GLU A 482 0.14 37.45 2.94
CA GLU A 482 0.43 37.42 1.51
C GLU A 482 0.82 36.02 1.05
N ARG A 483 1.62 35.30 1.85
CA ARG A 483 1.97 33.91 1.56
C ARG A 483 0.74 32.99 1.58
N ALA A 484 -0.16 33.17 2.54
CA ALA A 484 -1.41 32.43 2.60
C ALA A 484 -2.26 32.66 1.34
N LEU A 485 -2.39 33.91 0.88
CA LEU A 485 -3.17 34.25 -0.34
C LEU A 485 -2.50 33.79 -1.64
N ALA A 486 -1.17 33.72 -1.68
CA ALA A 486 -0.44 33.14 -2.80
C ALA A 486 -0.69 31.63 -2.93
N LEU A 487 -0.88 30.93 -1.80
CA LEU A 487 -1.21 29.50 -1.77
C LEU A 487 -2.70 29.24 -2.03
N GLU A 488 -3.57 30.04 -1.42
CA GLU A 488 -5.02 29.94 -1.56
C GLU A 488 -5.61 31.36 -1.63
N PRO A 489 -5.93 31.88 -2.84
CA PRO A 489 -6.44 33.24 -3.00
C PRO A 489 -7.72 33.52 -2.23
N ALA A 490 -8.48 32.47 -1.89
CA ALA A 490 -9.74 32.52 -1.16
C ALA A 490 -9.62 32.40 0.36
N GLU A 491 -8.41 32.34 0.95
CA GLU A 491 -8.27 32.18 2.40
C GLU A 491 -8.89 33.38 3.16
N PRO A 492 -10.02 33.19 3.87
CA PRO A 492 -10.74 34.28 4.53
C PRO A 492 -9.95 34.99 5.63
N GLU A 493 -9.18 34.27 6.46
CA GLU A 493 -8.46 34.87 7.57
C GLU A 493 -7.29 35.73 7.09
N ALA A 494 -6.64 35.32 5.99
CA ALA A 494 -5.58 36.12 5.39
C ALA A 494 -6.10 37.43 4.78
N ARG A 495 -7.24 37.39 4.07
CA ARG A 495 -7.89 38.61 3.55
C ARG A 495 -8.29 39.56 4.68
N ARG A 496 -8.93 39.04 5.73
CA ARG A 496 -9.30 39.83 6.92
C ARG A 496 -8.08 40.39 7.65
N GLY A 497 -7.00 39.61 7.72
CA GLY A 497 -5.72 40.01 8.30
C GLY A 497 -5.12 41.23 7.61
N LEU A 498 -4.98 41.17 6.28
CA LEU A 498 -4.46 42.30 5.50
C LEU A 498 -5.36 43.54 5.57
N ALA A 499 -6.68 43.37 5.52
CA ALA A 499 -7.62 44.48 5.66
C ALA A 499 -7.47 45.19 7.01
N ARG A 500 -7.32 44.44 8.12
CA ARG A 500 -7.05 45.00 9.45
C ARG A 500 -5.74 45.79 9.50
N LEU A 501 -4.66 45.24 8.92
CA LEU A 501 -3.36 45.90 8.87
C LEU A 501 -3.36 47.17 8.00
N ALA A 502 -4.14 47.17 6.91
CA ALA A 502 -4.31 48.34 6.05
C ALA A 502 -5.10 49.45 6.76
N GLY A 503 -6.19 49.10 7.46
CA GLY A 503 -6.99 50.05 8.25
C GLY A 503 -6.19 50.72 9.38
N SER A 504 -5.37 49.96 10.12
CA SER A 504 -4.52 50.51 11.18
C SER A 504 -3.39 51.43 10.68
N SER A 505 -3.09 51.40 9.38
CA SER A 505 -2.10 52.27 8.74
C SER A 505 -2.71 53.58 8.21
N GLY A 506 -4.05 53.67 8.17
CA GLY A 506 -4.80 54.81 7.61
C GLY A 506 -5.20 55.88 8.63
N ASP A 507 -5.30 55.54 9.92
CA ASP A 507 -5.70 56.46 11.02
C ASP A 507 -4.56 57.32 11.57
N GLY A 508 -3.40 57.34 10.90
CA GLY A 508 -2.20 58.06 11.33
C GLY A 508 -1.71 59.14 10.36
N ARG A 509 -2.57 59.67 9.47
CA ARG A 509 -2.23 60.75 8.55
C ARG A 509 -3.09 61.99 8.77
#